data_AF-A0A945EZD8-F1
#
_entry.id   AF-A0A945EZD8-F1
#
_cell.length_a   1.000
_cell.length_b   1.000
_cell.length_c   1.000
_cell.angle_alpha   90.00
_cell.angle_beta   90.00
_cell.angle_gamma   90.00
#
_symmetry.space_group_name_H-M   'P 1'
#
loop_
_entity.id
_entity.type
_entity.pdbx_description
1 polymer ?
#
loop_
_entity_poly.entity_id
_entity_poly.type
_entity_poly.pdbx_seq_one_letter_code
_entity_poly.pdbx_strand_id
1 'polypeptide(L)'
;MQRFIYIFLFSAIFLNSLSANDKNIDICSLSFPSFSHTVAKLLPTVVNISTSKSITKKGVDLPDLLPELPENSPFEFFFKDLFGSGIIADKVETVTSLGSGFIISEDGYIVTNNHVLDSAEIVDVKLNDGQIVRARIIGRDIKSDLALLKIKTKDKLPFIEVGDSDNSAVGDWVIAVGNPFGLGGTVT
;
A
#
# COMPACT_ATOMS: atom_id res chain seq x y z
N MET A 1 -80.81 22.42 7.89
CA MET A 1 -79.67 23.36 8.02
C MET A 1 -78.56 22.74 8.86
N GLN A 2 -77.90 21.68 8.38
CA GLN A 2 -76.90 20.95 9.20
C GLN A 2 -75.71 20.41 8.38
N ARG A 3 -75.66 20.66 7.06
CA ARG A 3 -74.59 20.22 6.16
C ARG A 3 -73.60 21.34 5.77
N PHE A 4 -73.94 22.61 6.01
CA PHE A 4 -73.06 23.75 5.71
C PHE A 4 -72.10 24.13 6.85
N ILE A 5 -72.32 23.62 8.07
CA ILE A 5 -71.49 23.93 9.25
C ILE A 5 -70.19 23.11 9.28
N TYR A 6 -70.19 21.90 8.71
CA TYR A 6 -69.00 21.03 8.73
C TYR A 6 -67.91 21.45 7.73
N ILE A 7 -68.23 22.19 6.68
CA ILE A 7 -67.25 22.64 5.68
C ILE A 7 -66.44 23.84 6.20
N PHE A 8 -67.04 24.69 7.04
CA PHE A 8 -66.32 25.81 7.66
C PHE A 8 -65.46 25.39 8.87
N LEU A 9 -65.81 24.29 9.56
CA LEU A 9 -64.98 23.78 10.66
C LEU A 9 -63.73 23.03 10.19
N PHE A 10 -63.71 22.53 8.95
CA PHE A 10 -62.55 21.81 8.40
C PHE A 10 -61.52 22.76 7.75
N SER A 11 -61.91 23.95 7.29
CA SER A 11 -60.97 24.93 6.72
C SER A 11 -60.22 25.75 7.78
N ALA A 12 -60.78 25.91 8.98
CA ALA A 12 -60.14 26.66 10.06
C ALA A 12 -59.03 25.87 10.78
N ILE A 13 -59.06 24.53 10.72
CA ILE A 13 -58.04 23.66 11.33
C ILE A 13 -56.81 23.53 10.42
N PHE A 14 -56.96 23.73 9.11
CA PHE A 14 -55.85 23.62 8.15
C PHE A 14 -55.00 24.89 8.03
N LEU A 15 -55.46 26.05 8.53
CA LEU A 15 -54.68 27.30 8.44
C LEU A 15 -53.77 27.58 9.64
N ASN A 16 -53.89 26.82 10.74
CA ASN A 16 -53.03 26.99 11.93
C ASN A 16 -51.84 26.01 11.99
N SER A 17 -51.67 25.14 10.97
CA SER A 17 -50.54 24.20 10.93
C SER A 17 -49.42 24.62 9.97
N LEU A 18 -49.48 25.83 9.40
CA LEU A 18 -48.32 26.48 8.78
C LEU A 18 -47.71 27.52 9.73
N SER A 19 -47.51 27.15 11.00
CA SER A 19 -46.40 27.75 11.74
C SER A 19 -45.15 27.07 11.21
N ALA A 20 -44.43 27.78 10.35
CA ALA A 20 -43.08 27.43 9.94
C ALA A 20 -42.27 27.15 11.21
N ASN A 21 -42.06 25.86 11.49
CA ASN A 21 -41.02 25.46 12.40
C ASN A 21 -39.72 25.69 11.62
N ASP A 22 -39.18 26.90 11.73
CA ASP A 22 -37.79 27.24 11.42
C ASP A 22 -36.87 26.38 12.29
N LYS A 23 -36.82 25.09 11.99
CA LYS A 23 -35.59 24.35 12.14
C LYS A 23 -34.76 24.82 10.95
N ASN A 24 -34.05 25.93 11.14
CA ASN A 24 -32.74 26.06 10.52
C ASN A 24 -32.03 24.75 10.84
N ILE A 25 -32.11 23.79 9.91
CA ILE A 25 -31.22 22.64 9.90
C ILE A 25 -29.89 23.30 9.66
N ASP A 26 -29.18 23.56 10.74
CA ASP A 26 -27.84 24.10 10.67
C ASP A 26 -26.99 23.04 10.00
N ILE A 27 -26.92 23.11 8.67
CA ILE A 27 -26.18 22.19 7.81
C ILE A 27 -24.68 22.24 8.19
N CYS A 28 -24.27 23.27 8.94
CA CYS A 28 -22.94 23.47 9.52
C CYS A 28 -22.69 22.68 10.82
N SER A 29 -23.74 22.15 11.48
CA SER A 29 -23.64 21.32 12.69
C SER A 29 -23.40 19.82 12.40
N LEU A 30 -23.45 19.42 11.13
CA LEU A 30 -22.95 18.11 10.68
C LEU A 30 -21.42 18.13 10.72
N SER A 31 -20.85 18.00 11.91
CA SER A 31 -19.44 17.63 12.05
C SER A 31 -19.28 16.21 11.49
N PHE A 32 -18.70 16.12 10.29
CA PHE A 32 -18.30 14.84 9.75
C PHE A 32 -17.28 14.20 10.69
N PRO A 33 -17.42 12.90 11.02
CA PRO A 33 -16.43 12.22 11.84
C PRO A 33 -15.05 12.36 11.20
N SER A 34 -14.10 12.95 11.94
CA SER A 34 -12.73 13.09 11.47
C SER A 34 -11.92 11.86 11.84
N PHE A 35 -11.26 11.26 10.84
CA PHE A 35 -10.34 10.15 11.06
C PHE A 35 -8.95 10.60 11.54
N SER A 36 -8.68 11.91 11.63
CA SER A 36 -7.37 12.47 11.97
C SER A 36 -6.75 11.87 13.22
N HIS A 37 -7.54 11.72 14.29
CA HIS A 37 -7.06 11.16 15.55
C HIS A 37 -6.75 9.66 15.45
N THR A 38 -7.57 8.89 14.73
CA THR A 38 -7.32 7.46 14.48
C THR A 38 -6.06 7.27 13.65
N VAL A 39 -5.95 8.01 12.55
CA VAL A 39 -4.77 7.99 11.67
C VAL A 39 -3.51 8.39 12.43
N ALA A 40 -3.53 9.45 13.23
CA ALA A 40 -2.37 9.89 14.01
C ALA A 40 -1.86 8.80 14.97
N LYS A 41 -2.74 7.95 15.49
CA LYS A 41 -2.36 6.80 16.33
C LYS A 41 -1.83 5.62 15.52
N LEU A 42 -2.36 5.41 14.31
CA LEU A 42 -2.00 4.26 13.48
C LEU A 42 -0.70 4.46 12.70
N LEU A 43 -0.41 5.68 12.23
CA LEU A 43 0.76 5.96 11.38
C LEU A 43 2.10 5.45 11.96
N PRO A 44 2.40 5.57 13.28
CA PRO A 44 3.62 5.00 13.85
C PRO A 44 3.76 3.49 13.73
N THR A 45 2.65 2.75 13.58
CA THR A 45 2.64 1.29 13.46
C THR A 45 2.88 0.81 12.02
N VAL A 46 2.79 1.72 11.05
CA VAL A 46 2.92 1.42 9.61
C VAL A 46 4.34 1.67 9.16
N VAL A 47 4.94 0.65 8.55
CA VAL A 47 6.33 0.67 8.13
C VAL A 47 6.46 0.61 6.62
N ASN A 48 7.56 1.14 6.12
CA ASN A 48 8.00 0.91 4.75
C ASN A 48 8.85 -0.35 4.69
N ILE A 49 8.65 -1.15 3.66
CA ILE A 49 9.43 -2.35 3.39
C ILE A 49 10.14 -2.15 2.06
N SER A 50 11.46 -2.30 2.09
CA SER A 50 12.30 -2.28 0.91
C SER A 50 12.99 -3.63 0.80
N THR A 51 12.92 -4.23 -0.38
CA THR A 51 13.63 -5.47 -0.67
C THR A 51 14.60 -5.27 -1.81
N SER A 52 15.72 -5.98 -1.76
CA SER A 52 16.70 -5.97 -2.84
C SER A 52 17.12 -7.40 -3.20
N LYS A 53 17.29 -7.62 -4.51
CA LYS A 53 17.80 -8.86 -5.09
C LYS A 53 18.89 -8.54 -6.08
N SER A 54 20.04 -9.19 -5.96
CA SER A 54 21.06 -9.16 -7.01
C SER A 54 20.74 -10.22 -8.06
N ILE A 55 20.44 -9.79 -9.29
CA ILE A 55 20.22 -10.65 -10.44
C ILE A 55 21.46 -10.57 -11.33
N THR A 56 22.20 -11.66 -11.43
CA THR A 56 23.25 -11.79 -12.43
C THR A 56 22.59 -12.10 -13.77
N LYS A 57 22.53 -11.12 -14.67
CA LYS A 57 22.18 -11.37 -16.07
C LYS A 57 23.42 -11.94 -16.74
N LYS A 58 23.31 -13.19 -17.16
CA LYS A 58 24.37 -13.86 -17.90
C LYS A 58 24.59 -13.08 -19.20
N GLY A 59 25.83 -12.69 -19.44
CA GLY A 59 26.27 -12.17 -20.73
C GLY A 59 25.87 -13.15 -21.83
N VAL A 60 25.41 -12.63 -22.96
CA VAL A 60 25.28 -13.47 -24.16
C VAL A 60 26.65 -13.51 -24.80
N ASP A 61 27.20 -14.72 -24.94
CA ASP A 61 28.36 -14.96 -25.78
C ASP A 61 27.95 -14.61 -27.22
N LEU A 62 28.45 -13.47 -27.70
CA LEU A 62 28.31 -13.01 -29.08
C LEU A 62 28.68 -14.06 -30.15
N PRO A 63 29.63 -15.01 -29.93
CA PRO A 63 29.95 -16.04 -30.93
C PRO A 63 28.75 -16.81 -31.49
N ASP A 64 27.69 -17.04 -30.71
CA ASP A 64 26.52 -17.82 -31.14
C ASP A 64 25.44 -16.99 -31.87
N LEU A 65 25.60 -15.65 -31.94
CA LEU A 65 24.66 -14.73 -32.58
C LEU A 65 25.18 -14.10 -33.87
N LEU A 66 26.44 -14.36 -34.23
CA LEU A 66 27.03 -13.83 -35.45
C LEU A 66 26.69 -14.75 -36.63
N PRO A 67 26.05 -14.25 -37.71
CA PRO A 67 25.91 -15.02 -38.93
C PRO A 67 27.31 -15.39 -39.46
N GLU A 68 27.50 -16.64 -39.89
CA GLU A 68 28.73 -17.09 -40.55
C GLU A 68 28.95 -16.27 -41.83
N LEU A 69 29.74 -15.20 -41.73
CA LEU A 69 30.07 -14.38 -42.88
C LEU A 69 31.11 -15.13 -43.74
N PRO A 70 30.98 -15.10 -45.07
CA PRO A 70 32.00 -15.67 -45.95
C PRO A 70 33.33 -14.95 -45.76
N GLU A 71 34.43 -15.72 -45.79
CA GLU A 71 35.79 -15.21 -45.65
C GLU A 71 36.06 -14.08 -46.67
N ASN A 72 36.58 -12.94 -46.19
CA ASN A 72 36.85 -11.70 -46.97
C ASN A 72 35.63 -10.85 -47.35
N SER A 73 34.54 -10.92 -46.59
CA SER A 73 33.40 -10.01 -46.77
C SER A 73 33.78 -8.55 -46.49
N PRO A 74 33.39 -7.57 -47.32
CA PRO A 74 33.56 -6.14 -47.04
C PRO A 74 32.93 -5.68 -45.72
N PHE A 75 32.00 -6.46 -45.16
CA PHE A 75 31.32 -6.20 -43.89
C PHE A 75 32.07 -6.75 -42.66
N GLU A 76 33.11 -7.55 -42.84
CA GLU A 76 33.89 -8.17 -41.75
C GLU A 76 34.47 -7.10 -40.80
N PHE A 77 35.01 -6.02 -41.37
CA PHE A 77 35.56 -4.90 -40.60
C PHE A 77 34.49 -4.15 -39.78
N PHE A 78 33.29 -3.96 -40.33
CA PHE A 78 32.20 -3.27 -39.64
C PHE A 78 31.68 -4.06 -38.44
N PHE A 79 31.54 -5.39 -38.60
CA PHE A 79 31.12 -6.27 -37.51
C PHE A 79 32.22 -6.43 -36.44
N LYS A 80 33.48 -6.52 -36.83
CA LYS A 80 34.61 -6.65 -35.90
C LYS A 80 34.80 -5.40 -35.03
N ASP A 81 34.54 -4.19 -35.53
CA ASP A 81 34.61 -2.98 -34.69
C ASP A 81 33.37 -2.83 -33.79
N LEU A 82 32.19 -3.24 -34.26
CA LEU A 82 30.93 -3.15 -33.50
C LEU A 82 30.82 -4.21 -32.39
N PHE A 83 31.39 -5.39 -32.62
CA PHE A 83 31.26 -6.57 -31.76
C PHE A 83 32.61 -7.10 -31.22
N GLY A 84 33.75 -6.53 -31.65
CA GLY A 84 35.10 -6.95 -31.22
C GLY A 84 35.52 -6.47 -29.83
N SER A 85 34.67 -5.71 -29.14
CA SER A 85 34.68 -5.53 -27.69
C SER A 85 33.84 -6.60 -26.97
N GLY A 86 33.69 -7.77 -27.61
CA GLY A 86 32.69 -8.80 -27.35
C GLY A 86 32.90 -9.64 -26.09
N ILE A 87 32.86 -8.99 -24.95
CA ILE A 87 32.32 -9.59 -23.74
C ILE A 87 31.23 -8.63 -23.26
N ILE A 88 29.96 -8.97 -23.51
CA ILE A 88 28.90 -8.46 -22.63
C ILE A 88 29.17 -9.16 -21.31
N ALA A 89 29.96 -8.53 -20.45
CA ALA A 89 30.28 -9.09 -19.14
C ALA A 89 28.98 -9.32 -18.37
N ASP A 90 28.96 -10.37 -17.54
CA ASP A 90 27.86 -10.63 -16.63
C ASP A 90 27.52 -9.34 -15.88
N LYS A 91 26.30 -8.84 -16.09
CA LYS A 91 25.83 -7.62 -15.45
C LYS A 91 25.04 -8.04 -14.22
N VAL A 92 25.57 -7.73 -13.04
CA VAL A 92 24.79 -7.82 -11.79
C VAL A 92 23.88 -6.60 -11.73
N GLU A 93 22.58 -6.82 -11.91
CA GLU A 93 21.56 -5.81 -11.70
C GLU A 93 20.92 -5.99 -10.33
N THR A 94 20.82 -4.92 -9.55
CA THR A 94 20.05 -4.96 -8.31
C THR A 94 18.63 -4.50 -8.61
N VAL A 95 17.66 -5.39 -8.37
CA VAL A 95 16.24 -5.06 -8.46
C VAL A 95 15.75 -4.77 -7.06
N THR A 96 15.07 -3.63 -6.89
CA THR A 96 14.44 -3.24 -5.63
C THR A 96 12.93 -3.33 -5.73
N SER A 97 12.27 -3.77 -4.65
CA SER A 97 10.83 -3.70 -4.49
C SER A 97 10.48 -2.88 -3.25
N LEU A 98 9.32 -2.24 -3.28
CA LEU A 98 8.83 -1.37 -2.21
C LEU A 98 7.42 -1.80 -1.81
N GLY A 99 7.15 -1.75 -0.52
CA GLY A 99 5.85 -2.11 0.04
C GLY A 99 5.61 -1.50 1.41
N SER A 100 4.49 -1.86 2.00
CA SER A 100 4.10 -1.46 3.36
C SER A 100 3.97 -2.67 4.26
N GLY A 101 4.08 -2.46 5.57
CA GLY A 101 3.75 -3.47 6.57
C GLY A 101 3.21 -2.84 7.84
N PHE A 102 2.68 -3.69 8.71
CA PHE A 102 2.13 -3.29 10.01
C PHE A 102 2.85 -4.02 11.13
N ILE A 103 3.31 -3.27 12.13
CA ILE A 103 3.86 -3.84 13.36
C ILE A 103 2.70 -4.37 14.19
N ILE A 104 2.69 -5.67 14.50
CA ILE A 104 1.60 -6.37 15.22
C ILE A 104 1.96 -6.76 16.65
N SER A 105 3.19 -6.47 17.08
CA SER A 105 3.66 -6.76 18.44
C SER A 105 4.77 -5.81 18.86
N GLU A 106 4.82 -5.48 20.15
CA GLU A 106 5.83 -4.59 20.74
C GLU A 106 7.27 -5.09 20.57
N ASP A 107 7.46 -6.40 20.44
CA ASP A 107 8.77 -7.00 20.24
C ASP A 107 9.24 -6.92 18.78
N GLY A 108 8.40 -6.54 17.82
CA GLY A 108 8.79 -6.25 16.43
C GLY A 108 8.45 -7.33 15.40
N TYR A 109 7.31 -8.00 15.56
CA TYR A 109 6.68 -8.75 14.47
C TYR A 109 5.95 -7.82 13.52
N ILE A 110 6.13 -8.03 12.21
CA ILE A 110 5.53 -7.22 11.15
C ILE A 110 4.82 -8.12 10.16
N VAL A 111 3.58 -7.79 9.81
CA VAL A 111 2.83 -8.44 8.73
C VAL A 111 2.90 -7.59 7.47
N THR A 112 3.09 -8.25 6.33
CA THR A 112 3.08 -7.64 4.99
C THR A 112 2.56 -8.65 3.97
N ASN A 113 2.45 -8.22 2.72
CA ASN A 113 2.14 -9.09 1.61
C ASN A 113 3.33 -9.99 1.24
N ASN A 114 3.06 -11.23 0.85
CA ASN A 114 4.12 -12.12 0.37
C ASN A 114 4.78 -11.59 -0.91
N HIS A 115 4.01 -11.06 -1.86
CA HIS A 115 4.54 -10.57 -3.13
C HIS A 115 5.55 -9.42 -2.99
N VAL A 116 5.50 -8.66 -1.88
CA VAL A 116 6.49 -7.61 -1.57
C VAL A 116 7.89 -8.22 -1.32
N LEU A 117 7.93 -9.46 -0.84
CA LEU A 117 9.14 -10.19 -0.49
C LEU A 117 9.62 -11.16 -1.58
N ASP A 118 8.99 -11.16 -2.76
CA ASP A 118 9.27 -12.15 -3.78
C ASP A 118 10.72 -12.07 -4.25
N SER A 119 11.44 -13.18 -4.09
CA SER A 119 12.87 -13.32 -4.38
C SER A 119 13.81 -12.33 -3.68
N ALA A 120 13.38 -11.68 -2.61
CA ALA A 120 14.22 -10.78 -1.82
C ALA A 120 15.36 -11.55 -1.13
N GLU A 121 16.61 -11.15 -1.36
CA GLU A 121 17.76 -11.63 -0.59
C GLU A 121 17.89 -10.83 0.71
N ILE A 122 17.57 -9.55 0.62
CA ILE A 122 17.66 -8.57 1.70
C ILE A 122 16.28 -7.93 1.86
N VAL A 123 15.84 -7.81 3.12
CA VAL A 123 14.62 -7.11 3.51
C VAL A 123 14.98 -6.08 4.57
N ASP A 124 14.77 -4.82 4.23
CA ASP A 124 14.91 -3.68 5.13
C ASP A 124 13.56 -3.07 5.44
N VAL A 125 13.38 -2.74 6.72
CA VAL A 125 12.18 -2.07 7.22
C VAL A 125 12.58 -0.68 7.66
N LYS A 126 11.92 0.34 7.10
CA LYS A 126 12.04 1.71 7.55
C LYS A 126 10.84 2.05 8.44
N LEU A 127 11.13 2.33 9.70
CA LEU A 127 10.18 2.76 10.73
C LEU A 127 9.72 4.21 10.49
N ASN A 128 8.63 4.62 11.14
CA ASN A 128 8.07 5.97 11.00
C ASN A 128 9.02 7.07 11.53
N ASP A 129 9.90 6.75 12.48
CA ASP A 129 10.95 7.66 12.96
C ASP A 129 12.14 7.81 11.98
N GLY A 130 12.11 7.09 10.85
CA GLY A 130 13.15 7.09 9.82
C GLY A 130 14.24 6.04 10.04
N GLN A 131 14.24 5.31 11.15
CA GLN A 131 15.20 4.24 11.41
C GLN A 131 15.03 3.10 10.41
N ILE A 132 16.14 2.61 9.83
CA ILE A 132 16.16 1.46 8.92
C ILE A 132 16.74 0.26 9.67
N VAL A 133 16.00 -0.85 9.68
CA VAL A 133 16.35 -2.07 10.40
C VAL A 133 16.22 -3.27 9.46
N ARG A 134 17.24 -4.14 9.45
CA ARG A 134 17.17 -5.39 8.69
C ARG A 134 16.17 -6.34 9.33
N ALA A 135 15.22 -6.82 8.54
CA ALA A 135 14.25 -7.81 8.95
C ALA A 135 14.70 -9.24 8.63
N ARG A 136 14.25 -10.18 9.46
CA ARG A 136 14.30 -11.61 9.17
C ARG A 136 12.91 -12.10 8.80
N ILE A 137 12.85 -13.00 7.84
CA ILE A 137 11.59 -13.63 7.42
C ILE A 137 11.33 -14.80 8.37
N ILE A 138 10.18 -14.76 9.05
CA ILE A 138 9.77 -15.82 9.98
C ILE A 138 8.92 -16.86 9.25
N GLY A 139 8.03 -16.42 8.36
CA GLY A 139 7.16 -17.29 7.58
C GLY A 139 6.51 -16.55 6.42
N ARG A 140 6.04 -17.33 5.44
CA ARG A 140 5.31 -16.85 4.27
C ARG A 140 4.16 -17.81 3.97
N ASP A 141 3.02 -17.27 3.59
CA ASP A 141 1.89 -18.01 3.03
C ASP A 141 1.58 -17.47 1.63
N ILE A 142 1.87 -18.29 0.62
CA ILE A 142 1.66 -17.96 -0.79
C ILE A 142 0.17 -17.91 -1.13
N LYS A 143 -0.67 -18.71 -0.46
CA LYS A 143 -2.10 -18.82 -0.81
C LYS A 143 -2.88 -17.58 -0.39
N SER A 144 -2.58 -17.04 0.79
CA SER A 144 -3.21 -15.83 1.30
C SER A 144 -2.42 -14.55 0.95
N ASP A 145 -1.29 -14.68 0.24
CA ASP A 145 -0.35 -13.60 -0.03
C ASP A 145 0.11 -12.86 1.24
N LEU A 146 0.42 -13.58 2.32
CA LEU A 146 0.87 -13.00 3.59
C LEU A 146 2.30 -13.40 3.92
N ALA A 147 3.02 -12.52 4.62
CA ALA A 147 4.32 -12.82 5.17
C ALA A 147 4.51 -12.20 6.56
N LEU A 148 5.23 -12.92 7.41
CA LEU A 148 5.61 -12.50 8.75
C LEU A 148 7.10 -12.22 8.82
N LEU A 149 7.44 -11.00 9.20
CA LEU A 149 8.79 -10.50 9.40
C LEU A 149 9.06 -10.28 10.89
N LYS A 150 10.35 -10.30 11.25
CA LYS A 150 10.83 -9.95 12.59
C LYS A 150 12.00 -8.98 12.48
N ILE A 151 11.88 -7.84 13.15
CA ILE A 151 12.98 -6.91 13.38
C ILE A 151 13.45 -6.98 14.84
N LYS A 152 14.62 -6.41 15.11
CA LYS A 152 15.16 -6.25 16.47
C LYS A 152 15.47 -4.78 16.70
N THR A 153 14.84 -4.20 17.71
CA THR A 153 15.08 -2.83 18.17
C THR A 153 15.48 -2.85 19.65
N LYS A 154 16.08 -1.75 20.12
CA LYS A 154 16.40 -1.58 21.54
C LYS A 154 15.14 -1.22 22.34
N ASP A 155 14.31 -0.36 21.75
CA ASP A 155 13.10 0.16 22.34
C ASP A 155 11.87 -0.66 21.90
N LYS A 156 10.82 -0.60 22.73
CA LYS A 156 9.51 -1.18 22.41
C LYS A 156 8.90 -0.45 21.22
N LEU A 157 8.30 -1.20 20.31
CA LEU A 157 7.70 -0.63 19.10
C LEU A 157 6.21 -0.31 19.32
N PRO A 158 5.70 0.78 18.73
CA PRO A 158 4.25 0.95 18.58
C PRO A 158 3.72 -0.14 17.66
N PHE A 159 2.61 -0.76 18.03
CA PHE A 159 1.99 -1.84 17.27
C PHE A 159 0.48 -1.64 17.18
N ILE A 160 -0.12 -2.24 16.16
CA ILE A 160 -1.56 -2.28 15.96
C ILE A 160 -2.13 -3.57 16.54
N GLU A 161 -3.28 -3.46 17.22
CA GLU A 161 -4.06 -4.63 17.62
C GLU A 161 -4.86 -5.15 16.44
N VAL A 162 -4.85 -6.48 16.26
CA VAL A 162 -5.64 -7.13 15.22
C VAL A 162 -7.08 -7.23 15.68
N GLY A 163 -7.99 -6.62 14.92
CA GLY A 163 -9.43 -6.68 15.18
C GLY A 163 -10.07 -7.99 14.71
N ASP A 164 -11.29 -8.25 15.17
CA ASP A 164 -12.10 -9.38 14.74
C ASP A 164 -12.91 -9.00 13.48
N SER A 165 -12.57 -9.62 12.35
CA SER A 165 -13.22 -9.37 11.07
C SER A 165 -14.64 -9.93 10.97
N ASP A 166 -15.02 -10.90 11.81
CA ASP A 166 -16.36 -11.51 11.78
C ASP A 166 -17.45 -10.51 12.22
N ASN A 167 -17.06 -9.44 12.91
CA ASN A 167 -17.94 -8.35 13.33
C ASN A 167 -18.09 -7.23 12.29
N SER A 168 -17.34 -7.28 11.18
CA SER A 168 -17.43 -6.26 10.13
C SER A 168 -18.61 -6.51 9.20
N ALA A 169 -19.34 -5.46 8.83
CA ALA A 169 -20.52 -5.52 7.97
C ALA A 169 -20.36 -4.69 6.69
N VAL A 170 -21.11 -5.07 5.64
CA VAL A 170 -21.18 -4.28 4.41
C VAL A 170 -21.81 -2.93 4.72
N GLY A 171 -21.08 -1.85 4.43
CA GLY A 171 -21.48 -0.47 4.73
C GLY A 171 -20.67 0.18 5.86
N ASP A 172 -19.83 -0.60 6.56
CA ASP A 172 -18.88 -0.04 7.52
C ASP A 172 -17.82 0.81 6.83
N TRP A 173 -17.45 1.92 7.49
CA TRP A 173 -16.37 2.77 7.03
C TRP A 173 -15.03 2.07 7.20
N VAL A 174 -14.23 2.04 6.14
CA VAL A 174 -12.87 1.50 6.14
C VAL A 174 -11.88 2.58 5.77
N ILE A 175 -10.65 2.43 6.27
CA ILE A 175 -9.53 3.30 5.93
C ILE A 175 -8.37 2.38 5.58
N ALA A 176 -7.79 2.58 4.40
CA ALA A 176 -6.54 1.95 4.05
C ALA A 176 -5.37 2.88 4.38
N VAL A 177 -4.38 2.35 5.10
CA VAL A 177 -3.15 3.06 5.45
C VAL A 177 -1.97 2.28 4.87
N GLY A 178 -1.02 2.99 4.28
CA GLY A 178 0.21 2.38 3.76
C GLY A 178 1.38 3.35 3.82
N ASN A 179 2.60 2.85 3.66
CA ASN A 179 3.81 3.67 3.54
C ASN A 179 4.79 3.09 2.50
N PRO A 180 4.38 2.91 1.24
CA PRO A 180 5.23 2.24 0.24
C PRO A 180 6.47 3.06 -0.16
N PHE A 181 6.45 4.39 0.02
CA PHE A 181 7.56 5.27 -0.35
C PHE A 181 8.37 5.80 0.85
N GLY A 182 7.94 5.52 2.07
CA GLY A 182 8.62 6.04 3.27
C GLY A 182 8.52 7.56 3.44
N LEU A 183 7.44 8.19 2.92
CA LEU A 183 7.21 9.64 2.88
C LEU A 183 6.19 10.14 3.94
N GLY A 184 5.95 9.37 4.99
CA GLY A 184 4.98 9.73 6.05
C GLY A 184 3.61 9.06 5.93
N GLY A 185 3.47 8.11 5.00
CA GLY A 185 2.28 7.29 4.82
C GLY A 185 1.18 7.93 3.97
N THR A 186 0.39 7.08 3.33
CA THR A 186 -0.81 7.43 2.55
C THR A 186 -2.03 6.87 3.28
N VAL A 187 -3.11 7.64 3.27
CA VAL A 187 -4.41 7.27 3.85
C VAL A 187 -5.49 7.46 2.80
N THR A 188 -6.33 6.45 2.58
CA THR A 188 -7.43 6.45 1.61
C THR A 188 -8.69 5.84 2.18
#